data_AF-A0A7R9LVM9-F1
#
_entry.id   AF-A0A7R9LVM9-F1
#
_cell.length_a   1.000
_cell.length_b   1.000
_cell.length_c   1.000
_cell.angle_alpha   90.00
_cell.angle_beta   90.00
_cell.angle_gamma   90.00
#
_symmetry.space_group_name_H-M   'P 1'
#
loop_
_entity.id
_entity.type
_entity.pdbx_description
1 polymer ?
#
loop_
_entity_poly.entity_id
_entity_poly.type
_entity_poly.pdbx_seq_one_letter_code
_entity_poly.pdbx_strand_id
1 'polypeptide(L)'
;MNFPKYVFSTIDAMVGVLSKFLNRFGYMEKMPKNNSIDMSSPKMKSVVMDFQRFMGIEETGSLDTKTMDMMNEPRCGVADNISSRTKRNYKMHSKHSKYSKRYRRYALQGSVWPTKNLTWKVTKYSNRDNLRGRDRDIDRLMEYALNEWSKNSGLNFVRETGNKKAMIEIGWKVMDHSDGNPF
;
A
#
# COMPACT_ATOMS: atom_id res chain seq x y z
N MET A 1 2.52 -11.60 1.37
CA MET A 1 1.65 -12.50 2.19
C MET A 1 0.45 -12.96 1.38
N ASN A 2 0.24 -14.27 1.23
CA ASN A 2 -1.08 -14.82 0.91
C ASN A 2 -1.85 -14.90 2.23
N PHE A 3 -2.99 -14.23 2.34
CA PHE A 3 -3.91 -14.53 3.43
C PHE A 3 -4.41 -15.95 3.22
N PRO A 4 -4.28 -16.86 4.20
CA PRO A 4 -4.72 -18.23 4.04
C PRO A 4 -6.22 -18.22 3.71
N LYS A 5 -6.58 -18.89 2.62
CA LYS A 5 -7.98 -19.19 2.30
C LYS A 5 -8.52 -20.04 3.45
N TYR A 6 -9.26 -19.41 4.35
CA TYR A 6 -10.08 -20.05 5.36
C TYR A 6 -9.36 -21.05 6.27
N VAL A 7 -8.57 -20.55 7.24
CA VAL A 7 -8.28 -21.31 8.48
C VAL A 7 -8.29 -20.35 9.67
N PHE A 8 -9.48 -19.97 10.13
CA PHE A 8 -9.64 -19.30 11.42
C PHE A 8 -10.50 -20.19 12.30
N SER A 9 -9.88 -20.84 13.29
CA SER A 9 -10.55 -21.78 14.20
C SER A 9 -11.40 -21.09 15.27
N THR A 10 -11.33 -19.76 15.40
CA THR A 10 -12.13 -18.95 16.33
C THR A 10 -12.40 -17.53 15.80
N ILE A 11 -13.49 -16.92 16.26
CA ILE A 11 -13.89 -15.53 15.94
C ILE A 11 -12.79 -14.53 16.33
N ASP A 12 -12.12 -14.76 17.46
CA ASP A 12 -11.03 -13.89 17.95
C ASP A 12 -9.82 -13.87 17.00
N ALA A 13 -9.47 -15.01 16.39
CA ALA A 13 -8.40 -15.08 15.42
C ALA A 13 -8.74 -14.28 14.14
N MET A 14 -9.99 -14.37 13.68
CA MET A 14 -10.48 -13.63 12.53
C MET A 14 -10.45 -12.11 12.79
N VAL A 15 -10.98 -11.66 13.94
CA VAL A 15 -10.95 -10.25 14.37
C VAL A 15 -9.51 -9.72 14.45
N GLY A 16 -8.58 -10.53 14.98
CA GLY A 16 -7.17 -10.18 15.05
C GLY A 16 -6.51 -9.98 13.67
N VAL A 17 -6.83 -10.80 12.68
CA VAL A 17 -6.29 -10.69 11.31
C VAL A 17 -6.84 -9.45 10.60
N LEU A 18 -8.15 -9.21 10.72
CA LEU A 18 -8.82 -8.08 10.09
C LEU A 18 -8.31 -6.74 10.61
N SER A 19 -8.07 -6.68 11.91
CA SER A 19 -7.57 -5.48 12.55
C SER A 19 -6.12 -5.16 12.15
N LYS A 20 -5.29 -6.20 12.00
CA LYS A 20 -3.94 -6.06 11.43
C LYS A 20 -4.00 -5.56 9.98
N PHE A 21 -4.93 -6.07 9.17
CA PHE A 21 -5.14 -5.59 7.80
C PHE A 21 -5.51 -4.11 7.78
N LEU A 22 -6.56 -3.72 8.50
CA LEU A 22 -7.06 -2.35 8.53
C LEU A 22 -6.02 -1.36 9.08
N ASN A 23 -5.22 -1.78 10.05
CA ASN A 23 -4.09 -0.97 10.52
C ASN A 23 -2.97 -0.85 9.48
N ARG A 24 -2.56 -1.96 8.85
CA ARG A 24 -1.51 -1.98 7.82
C ARG A 24 -1.81 -1.04 6.66
N PHE A 25 -3.06 -1.05 6.19
CA PHE A 25 -3.50 -0.22 5.05
C PHE A 25 -3.99 1.17 5.43
N GLY A 26 -3.85 1.58 6.69
CA GLY A 26 -4.08 2.95 7.12
C GLY A 26 -5.54 3.29 7.41
N TYR A 27 -6.42 2.31 7.62
CA TYR A 27 -7.80 2.58 8.07
C TYR A 27 -7.90 2.77 9.59
N MET A 28 -6.88 2.34 10.35
CA MET A 28 -6.84 2.50 11.82
C MET A 28 -5.59 3.24 12.29
N GLU A 29 -5.77 4.25 13.16
CA GLU A 29 -4.66 5.06 13.70
C GLU A 29 -3.81 4.31 14.74
N LYS A 30 -4.41 3.43 15.56
CA LYS A 30 -3.75 2.62 16.57
C LYS A 30 -4.49 1.29 16.75
N MET A 31 -3.73 0.21 16.96
CA MET A 31 -4.29 -1.04 17.48
C MET A 31 -4.70 -0.80 18.96
N PRO A 32 -5.90 -1.22 19.38
CA PRO A 32 -6.29 -1.13 20.78
C PRO A 32 -5.38 -2.02 21.63
N LYS A 33 -5.02 -1.52 22.81
CA LYS A 33 -4.01 -2.13 23.70
C LYS A 33 -4.39 -3.51 24.20
N ASN A 34 -5.69 -3.83 24.24
CA ASN A 34 -6.20 -5.06 24.88
C ASN A 34 -6.56 -6.15 23.87
N ASN A 35 -6.20 -5.99 22.59
CA ASN A 35 -6.61 -6.87 21.47
C ASN A 35 -8.13 -7.07 21.29
N SER A 36 -8.97 -6.52 22.16
CA SER A 36 -10.43 -6.53 22.04
C SER A 36 -10.87 -5.40 21.10
N ILE A 37 -11.41 -5.79 19.95
CA ILE A 37 -11.96 -4.87 18.96
C ILE A 37 -13.44 -5.14 18.86
N ASP A 38 -14.22 -4.18 19.32
CA ASP A 38 -15.65 -4.20 19.13
C ASP A 38 -15.97 -3.86 17.68
N MET A 39 -16.19 -4.90 16.88
CA MET A 39 -16.62 -4.82 15.49
C MET A 39 -17.98 -4.16 15.31
N SER A 40 -18.81 -4.17 16.36
CA SER A 40 -20.13 -3.52 16.34
C SER A 40 -20.07 -2.03 16.62
N SER A 41 -18.93 -1.54 17.15
CA SER A 41 -18.76 -0.13 17.49
C SER A 41 -18.95 0.77 16.25
N PRO A 42 -19.59 1.94 16.40
CA PRO A 42 -19.75 2.90 15.30
C PRO A 42 -18.41 3.29 14.64
N LYS A 43 -17.34 3.31 15.45
CA LYS A 43 -15.98 3.57 14.97
C LYS A 43 -15.50 2.49 14.02
N MET A 44 -15.69 1.21 14.35
CA MET A 44 -15.24 0.12 13.49
C MET A 44 -16.08 0.03 12.22
N LYS A 45 -17.40 0.24 12.32
CA LYS A 45 -18.26 0.36 11.13
C LYS A 45 -17.76 1.44 10.17
N SER A 46 -17.38 2.61 10.69
CA SER A 46 -16.81 3.69 9.87
C SER A 46 -15.50 3.29 9.19
N VAL A 47 -14.63 2.55 9.89
CA VAL A 47 -13.36 2.05 9.34
C VAL A 47 -13.60 1.07 8.19
N VAL A 48 -14.59 0.18 8.35
CA VAL A 48 -14.99 -0.77 7.30
C VAL A 48 -15.60 -0.05 6.11
N MET A 49 -16.47 0.95 6.32
CA MET A 49 -17.03 1.77 5.24
C MET A 49 -15.95 2.51 4.45
N ASP A 50 -14.91 3.03 5.11
CA ASP A 50 -13.80 3.69 4.41
C ASP A 50 -13.05 2.71 3.49
N PHE A 51 -12.85 1.46 3.91
CA PHE A 51 -12.28 0.40 3.08
C PHE A 51 -13.21 0.04 1.91
N GLN A 52 -14.50 -0.17 2.18
CA GLN A 52 -15.50 -0.49 1.17
C GLN A 52 -15.57 0.58 0.08
N ARG A 53 -15.57 1.86 0.48
CA ARG A 53 -15.49 3.01 -0.41
C ARG A 53 -14.23 2.99 -1.27
N PHE A 54 -13.07 2.70 -0.68
CA PHE A 54 -11.81 2.61 -1.42
C PHE A 54 -11.83 1.48 -2.46
N MET A 55 -12.42 0.33 -2.11
CA MET A 55 -12.58 -0.80 -3.01
C MET A 55 -13.72 -0.63 -4.03
N GLY A 56 -14.52 0.44 -3.94
CA GLY A 56 -15.66 0.68 -4.83
C GLY A 56 -16.81 -0.30 -4.62
N ILE A 57 -17.01 -0.80 -3.40
CA ILE A 57 -18.11 -1.69 -3.01
C ILE A 57 -19.09 -0.96 -2.07
N GLU A 58 -20.24 -1.58 -1.80
CA GLU A 58 -21.28 -0.98 -0.97
C GLU A 58 -20.79 -0.73 0.47
N GLU A 59 -21.07 0.47 1.00
CA GLU A 59 -20.62 0.92 2.33
C GLU A 59 -21.52 0.38 3.45
N THR A 60 -21.58 -0.95 3.62
CA THR A 60 -22.40 -1.62 4.64
C THR A 60 -21.87 -1.44 6.07
N GLY A 61 -20.59 -1.07 6.21
CA GLY A 61 -19.88 -1.00 7.49
C GLY A 61 -19.75 -2.33 8.21
N SER A 62 -20.05 -3.43 7.51
CA SER A 62 -20.02 -4.79 8.03
C SER A 62 -19.02 -5.62 7.23
N LEU A 63 -18.43 -6.62 7.86
CA LEU A 63 -17.55 -7.56 7.17
C LEU A 63 -18.37 -8.64 6.45
N ASP A 64 -19.16 -8.20 5.47
CA ASP A 64 -19.86 -9.10 4.57
C ASP A 64 -18.90 -9.90 3.69
N THR A 65 -19.43 -10.92 3.01
CA THR A 65 -18.66 -11.82 2.15
C THR A 65 -17.85 -11.06 1.11
N LYS A 66 -18.47 -10.08 0.45
CA LYS A 66 -17.81 -9.24 -0.56
C LYS A 66 -16.63 -8.47 0.03
N THR A 67 -16.79 -7.86 1.21
CA THR A 67 -15.72 -7.14 1.92
C THR A 67 -14.57 -8.07 2.27
N MET A 68 -14.88 -9.28 2.76
CA MET A 68 -13.87 -10.29 3.10
C MET A 68 -13.12 -10.80 1.87
N ASP A 69 -13.82 -10.99 0.74
CA ASP A 69 -13.20 -11.39 -0.52
C ASP A 69 -12.21 -10.31 -0.99
N MET A 70 -12.60 -9.03 -0.99
CA MET A 70 -11.72 -7.92 -1.35
C MET A 70 -10.49 -7.80 -0.42
N MET A 71 -10.64 -8.14 0.87
CA MET A 71 -9.51 -8.15 1.81
C MET A 71 -8.53 -9.29 1.56
N ASN A 72 -8.98 -10.40 0.97
CA ASN A 72 -8.16 -11.57 0.69
C ASN A 72 -7.42 -11.51 -0.66
N GLU A 73 -7.79 -10.58 -1.54
CA GLU A 73 -7.11 -10.41 -2.82
C GLU A 73 -5.64 -9.98 -2.65
N PRO A 74 -4.70 -10.56 -3.44
CA PRO A 74 -3.33 -10.07 -3.49
C PRO A 74 -3.29 -8.59 -3.87
N ARG A 75 -2.54 -7.80 -3.10
CA ARG A 75 -2.50 -6.34 -3.26
C ARG A 75 -1.10 -5.76 -3.05
N CYS A 76 -0.95 -4.49 -3.45
CA CYS A 76 0.23 -3.70 -3.14
C CYS A 76 0.40 -3.56 -1.62
N GLY A 77 1.65 -3.49 -1.13
CA GLY A 77 1.94 -3.27 0.30
C GLY A 77 1.79 -1.81 0.77
N VAL A 78 1.51 -0.88 -0.15
CA VAL A 78 1.32 0.54 0.15
C VAL A 78 -0.03 0.76 0.83
N ALA A 79 -0.08 1.64 1.83
CA ALA A 79 -1.31 1.97 2.54
C ALA A 79 -2.32 2.71 1.64
N ASP A 80 -3.56 2.25 1.65
CA ASP A 80 -4.68 2.82 0.88
C ASP A 80 -5.02 4.23 1.36
N ASN A 81 -5.14 4.41 2.68
CA ASN A 81 -5.50 5.68 3.29
C ASN A 81 -4.30 6.33 3.98
N ILE A 82 -3.56 7.14 3.21
CA ILE A 82 -2.38 7.87 3.69
C ILE A 82 -2.78 8.98 4.68
N SER A 83 -4.03 9.46 4.64
CA SER A 83 -4.47 10.60 5.46
C SER A 83 -4.43 10.30 6.96
N SER A 84 -4.68 9.06 7.38
CA SER A 84 -4.61 8.66 8.79
C SER A 84 -3.18 8.64 9.34
N ARG A 85 -2.18 8.24 8.53
CA ARG A 85 -0.75 8.31 8.89
C ARG A 85 -0.25 9.76 8.85
N THR A 86 -0.70 10.55 7.87
CA THR A 86 -0.26 11.93 7.63
C THR A 86 -0.95 12.97 8.52
N LYS A 87 -2.07 12.64 9.18
CA LYS A 87 -2.63 13.47 10.28
C LYS A 87 -1.63 13.76 11.40
N ARG A 88 -0.56 12.96 11.55
CA ARG A 88 0.55 13.26 12.46
C ARG A 88 1.39 14.47 12.03
N ASN A 89 1.44 14.80 10.74
CA ASN A 89 2.24 15.92 10.20
C ASN A 89 1.42 17.06 9.58
N TYR A 90 0.10 16.87 9.37
CA TYR A 90 -0.82 17.93 8.93
C TYR A 90 -1.78 18.34 10.05
N LYS A 91 -1.24 18.76 11.21
CA LYS A 91 -1.94 19.76 12.04
C LYS A 91 -1.76 21.12 11.36
N MET A 92 -2.43 21.35 10.24
CA MET A 92 -2.50 22.68 9.63
C MET A 92 -3.94 23.17 9.64
N HIS A 93 -4.19 24.03 10.63
CA HIS A 93 -5.22 25.05 10.75
C HIS A 93 -6.45 24.92 9.84
N SER A 94 -7.57 24.46 10.41
CA SER A 94 -8.87 25.14 10.21
C SER A 94 -9.87 24.56 11.21
N LYS A 95 -10.12 25.30 12.29
CA LYS A 95 -11.27 25.10 13.19
C LYS A 95 -12.56 25.69 12.62
N HIS A 96 -12.54 26.34 11.46
CA HIS A 96 -13.70 27.02 10.88
C HIS A 96 -13.67 26.98 9.34
N SER A 97 -14.20 25.91 8.74
CA SER A 97 -14.73 25.99 7.38
C SER A 97 -15.94 25.06 7.28
N LYS A 98 -17.13 25.66 7.20
CA LYS A 98 -18.41 25.00 6.93
C LYS A 98 -18.57 24.57 5.47
N TYR A 99 -17.54 24.75 4.63
CA TYR A 99 -17.52 24.33 3.24
C TYR A 99 -16.57 23.16 3.06
N SER A 100 -17.13 22.05 2.57
CA SER A 100 -16.48 20.82 2.17
C SER A 100 -15.07 21.05 1.63
N LYS A 101 -14.07 20.56 2.37
CA LYS A 101 -12.69 20.44 1.90
C LYS A 101 -12.72 19.48 0.70
N ARG A 102 -12.78 20.03 -0.51
CA ARG A 102 -12.59 19.26 -1.73
C ARG A 102 -11.25 18.54 -1.60
N TYR A 103 -11.27 17.24 -1.34
CA TYR A 103 -10.07 16.43 -1.24
C TYR A 103 -9.31 16.57 -2.56
N ARG A 104 -8.01 16.87 -2.51
CA ARG A 104 -7.19 16.89 -3.73
C ARG A 104 -7.31 15.52 -4.39
N ARG A 105 -7.65 15.49 -5.68
CA ARG A 105 -7.93 14.26 -6.45
C ARG A 105 -6.67 13.45 -6.81
N TYR A 106 -5.53 13.78 -6.21
CA TYR A 106 -4.25 13.13 -6.44
C TYR A 106 -3.60 12.82 -5.10
N ALA A 107 -2.87 11.70 -5.06
CA ALA A 107 -2.15 11.28 -3.87
C ALA A 107 -1.09 12.32 -3.51
N LEU A 108 -1.22 12.95 -2.33
CA LEU A 108 -0.15 13.74 -1.70
C LEU A 108 0.91 12.84 -1.05
N GLN A 109 0.99 11.57 -1.45
CA GLN A 109 1.94 10.60 -0.88
C GLN A 109 3.40 10.92 -1.25
N GLY A 110 3.63 11.77 -2.25
CA GLY A 110 4.94 11.93 -2.86
C GLY A 110 5.37 13.38 -3.01
N SER A 111 6.57 13.63 -2.50
CA SER A 111 7.49 14.64 -3.02
C SER A 111 7.60 14.55 -4.55
N VAL A 112 7.66 15.70 -5.22
CA VAL A 112 7.95 15.76 -6.65
C VAL A 112 9.45 15.55 -6.84
N TRP A 113 9.85 14.75 -7.83
CA TRP A 113 11.26 14.65 -8.20
C TRP A 113 11.77 16.01 -8.68
N PRO A 114 12.92 16.51 -8.19
CA PRO A 114 13.46 17.81 -8.59
C PRO A 114 13.97 17.80 -10.04
N THR A 115 14.19 16.61 -10.61
CA THR A 115 14.63 16.40 -11.98
C THR A 115 13.67 15.47 -12.72
N LYS A 116 13.64 15.60 -14.04
CA LYS A 116 12.87 14.73 -14.94
C LYS A 116 13.67 13.50 -15.39
N ASN A 117 15.00 13.56 -15.34
CA ASN A 117 15.87 12.45 -15.73
C ASN A 117 16.18 11.61 -14.48
N LEU A 118 15.51 10.48 -14.35
CA LEU A 118 15.60 9.59 -13.21
C LEU A 118 16.44 8.36 -13.57
N THR A 119 17.46 8.08 -12.77
CA THR A 119 18.23 6.85 -12.94
C THR A 119 17.58 5.69 -12.18
N TRP A 120 17.58 4.50 -12.78
CA TRP A 120 17.06 3.29 -12.15
C TRP A 120 18.04 2.13 -12.27
N LYS A 121 18.01 1.20 -11.31
CA LYS A 121 18.77 -0.06 -11.41
C LYS A 121 18.11 -1.19 -10.62
N VAL A 122 18.33 -2.42 -11.06
CA VAL A 122 18.00 -3.61 -10.26
C VAL A 122 19.19 -3.92 -9.34
N THR A 123 18.96 -3.87 -8.03
CA THR A 123 19.98 -4.15 -7.00
C THR A 123 20.04 -5.62 -6.58
N LYS A 124 18.91 -6.32 -6.68
CA LYS A 124 18.81 -7.73 -6.31
C LYS A 124 17.67 -8.37 -7.08
N TYR A 125 17.97 -9.30 -7.98
CA TYR A 125 16.96 -10.01 -8.77
C TYR A 125 16.16 -11.02 -7.91
N SER A 126 14.97 -11.36 -8.40
CA SER A 126 14.17 -12.45 -7.82
C SER A 126 14.90 -13.78 -8.01
N ASN A 127 14.95 -14.61 -6.97
CA ASN A 127 15.47 -15.98 -7.06
C ASN A 127 14.36 -17.03 -7.27
N ARG A 128 13.09 -16.62 -7.37
CA ARG A 128 11.97 -17.57 -7.53
C ARG A 128 12.04 -18.27 -8.89
N ASP A 129 12.02 -19.60 -8.88
CA ASP A 129 11.84 -20.52 -10.03
C ASP A 129 13.10 -21.01 -10.79
N ASN A 130 14.32 -20.75 -10.30
CA ASN A 130 15.62 -21.06 -10.96
C ASN A 130 15.67 -21.05 -12.51
N LEU A 131 14.98 -20.11 -13.17
CA LEU A 131 14.90 -20.05 -14.63
C LEU A 131 16.11 -19.33 -15.23
N ARG A 132 16.76 -19.95 -16.23
CA ARG A 132 17.76 -19.29 -17.08
C ARG A 132 17.10 -18.15 -17.86
N GLY A 133 17.74 -16.98 -17.89
CA GLY A 133 17.24 -15.80 -18.61
C GLY A 133 16.33 -14.87 -17.80
N ARG A 134 15.94 -15.26 -16.58
CA ARG A 134 15.04 -14.47 -15.72
C ARG A 134 15.50 -13.03 -15.53
N ASP A 135 16.78 -12.79 -15.25
CA ASP A 135 17.26 -11.45 -14.94
C ASP A 135 17.12 -10.50 -16.14
N ARG A 136 17.33 -11.02 -17.36
CA ARG A 136 17.10 -10.29 -18.60
C ARG A 136 15.63 -9.96 -18.80
N ASP A 137 14.74 -10.90 -18.49
CA ASP A 137 13.30 -10.68 -18.59
C ASP A 137 12.83 -9.67 -17.55
N ILE A 138 13.37 -9.73 -16.33
CA ILE A 138 13.15 -8.72 -15.29
C ILE A 138 13.59 -7.34 -15.77
N ASP A 139 14.79 -7.23 -16.35
CA ASP A 139 15.28 -5.95 -16.88
C ASP A 139 14.34 -5.39 -17.94
N ARG A 140 13.91 -6.23 -18.89
CA ARG A 140 12.97 -5.84 -19.96
C ARG A 140 11.61 -5.41 -19.42
N LEU A 141 11.08 -6.15 -18.44
CA LEU A 141 9.80 -5.82 -17.81
C LEU A 141 9.87 -4.50 -17.03
N MET A 142 10.97 -4.24 -16.33
CA MET A 142 11.17 -2.99 -15.60
C MET A 142 11.35 -1.81 -16.55
N GLU A 143 12.12 -2.00 -17.62
CA GLU A 143 12.27 -0.99 -18.67
C GLU A 143 10.92 -0.66 -19.33
N TYR A 144 10.16 -1.70 -19.71
CA TYR A 144 8.81 -1.54 -20.26
C TYR A 144 7.90 -0.76 -19.30
N ALA A 145 7.84 -1.16 -18.03
CA ALA A 145 6.97 -0.52 -17.03
C ALA A 145 7.34 0.95 -16.81
N LEU A 146 8.63 1.29 -16.71
CA LEU A 146 9.08 2.67 -16.57
C LEU A 146 8.81 3.49 -17.84
N ASN A 147 8.90 2.88 -19.02
CA ASN A 147 8.59 3.54 -20.27
C ASN A 147 7.09 3.91 -20.39
N GLU A 148 6.17 3.09 -19.86
CA GLU A 148 4.75 3.45 -19.81
C GLU A 148 4.49 4.74 -19.01
N TRP A 149 5.23 4.94 -17.91
CA TRP A 149 5.19 6.20 -17.17
C TRP A 149 5.79 7.37 -17.94
N SER A 150 6.91 7.14 -18.64
CA SER A 150 7.60 8.17 -19.43
C SER A 150 6.66 8.82 -20.46
N LYS A 151 5.91 7.99 -21.20
CA LYS A 151 4.95 8.41 -22.23
C LYS A 151 3.93 9.45 -21.76
N ASN A 152 3.61 9.48 -20.47
CA ASN A 152 2.50 10.27 -19.91
C ASN A 152 2.92 11.28 -18.83
N SER A 153 4.20 11.40 -18.50
CA SER A 153 4.65 12.22 -17.34
C SER A 153 5.76 13.23 -17.63
N GLY A 154 6.39 13.14 -18.81
CA GLY A 154 7.60 13.91 -19.14
C GLY A 154 8.81 13.55 -18.27
N LEU A 155 8.77 12.40 -17.57
CA LEU A 155 9.91 11.81 -16.89
C LEU A 155 10.67 10.92 -17.86
N ASN A 156 12.00 10.95 -17.80
CA ASN A 156 12.88 10.07 -18.55
C ASN A 156 13.56 9.11 -17.59
N PHE A 157 13.52 7.80 -17.89
CA PHE A 157 14.13 6.77 -17.05
C PHE A 157 15.36 6.20 -17.73
N VAL A 158 16.52 6.28 -17.08
CA VAL A 158 17.80 5.82 -17.61
C VAL A 158 18.35 4.70 -16.74
N ARG A 159 18.67 3.56 -17.34
CA ARG A 159 19.27 2.44 -16.60
C ARG A 159 20.71 2.80 -16.21
N GLU A 160 21.00 2.72 -14.92
CA GLU A 160 22.35 2.91 -14.39
C GLU A 160 23.13 1.58 -14.43
N THR A 161 24.43 1.65 -14.71
CA THR A 161 25.29 0.47 -14.82
C THR A 161 26.48 0.55 -13.87
N GLY A 162 27.07 -0.60 -13.54
CA GLY A 162 28.17 -0.70 -12.59
C GLY A 162 27.77 -0.38 -11.15
N ASN A 163 28.69 0.20 -10.39
CA ASN A 163 28.55 0.35 -8.93
C ASN A 163 27.90 1.66 -8.47
N LYS A 164 27.40 2.49 -9.40
CA LYS A 164 26.77 3.78 -9.06
C LYS A 164 25.41 3.58 -8.38
N LYS A 165 25.08 4.47 -7.44
CA LYS A 165 23.75 4.51 -6.83
C LYS A 165 22.75 5.12 -7.83
N ALA A 166 21.57 4.51 -7.93
CA ALA A 166 20.49 5.05 -8.77
C ALA A 166 19.46 5.79 -7.90
N MET A 167 18.66 6.66 -8.53
CA MET A 167 17.55 7.34 -7.84
C MET A 167 16.42 6.37 -7.49
N ILE A 168 16.19 5.38 -8.36
CA ILE A 168 15.22 4.29 -8.17
C ILE A 168 15.98 2.97 -8.09
N GLU A 169 15.95 2.34 -6.92
CA GLU A 169 16.56 1.03 -6.70
C GLU A 169 15.48 -0.04 -6.57
N ILE A 170 15.51 -1.03 -7.46
CA ILE A 170 14.52 -2.10 -7.54
C ILE A 170 15.15 -3.39 -7.01
N GLY A 171 14.51 -4.07 -6.08
CA GLY A 171 15.05 -5.31 -5.54
C GLY A 171 13.99 -6.23 -4.95
N TRP A 172 14.21 -7.53 -5.08
CA TRP A 172 13.34 -8.56 -4.52
C TRP A 172 13.84 -8.94 -3.13
N LYS A 173 12.99 -8.72 -2.13
CA LYS A 173 13.26 -8.98 -0.72
C LYS A 173 12.14 -9.84 -0.12
N VAL A 174 12.42 -10.46 1.01
CA VAL A 174 11.46 -11.30 1.74
C VAL A 174 11.43 -10.86 3.20
N MET A 175 10.27 -11.00 3.85
CA MET A 175 10.11 -10.73 5.28
C MET A 175 10.54 -9.30 5.65
N ASP A 176 11.26 -9.15 6.76
CA ASP A 176 11.91 -7.90 7.14
C ASP A 176 13.06 -7.58 6.18
N HIS A 177 12.99 -6.39 5.61
CA HIS A 177 13.94 -5.87 4.64
C HIS A 177 14.43 -4.46 5.01
N SER A 178 14.42 -4.16 6.32
CA SER A 178 15.13 -3.04 6.93
C SER A 178 14.65 -1.65 6.52
N ASP A 179 13.44 -1.54 5.98
CA ASP A 179 12.77 -0.28 5.64
C ASP A 179 11.58 0.04 6.56
N GLY A 180 11.36 -0.80 7.58
CA GLY A 180 10.26 -0.70 8.53
C GLY A 180 8.89 -1.18 8.00
N ASN A 181 8.82 -1.77 6.80
CA ASN A 181 7.58 -2.26 6.19
C ASN A 181 7.72 -3.72 5.69
N PRO A 182 7.78 -4.72 6.60
CA PRO A 182 8.02 -6.12 6.21
C PRO A 182 6.92 -6.74 5.32
N PHE A 183 7.30 -7.76 4.53
CA PHE A 183 6.42 -8.46 3.58
C PHE A 183 5.67 -9.68 4.09
#